data_AF-A0A662GUR6-F1
#
_entry.id   AF-A0A662GUR6-F1
#
_cell.length_a   1.000
_cell.length_b   1.000
_cell.length_c   1.000
_cell.angle_alpha   90.00
_cell.angle_beta   90.00
_cell.angle_gamma   90.00
#
_symmetry.space_group_name_H-M   'P 1'
#
loop_
_entity.id
_entity.type
_entity.pdbx_description
1 polymer ?
#
loop_
_entity_poly.entity_id
_entity_poly.type
_entity_poly.pdbx_seq_one_letter_code
_entity_poly.pdbx_strand_id
1 'polypeptide(L)'
;MRAEEIVSVLLIVLLLAYILLINPDIFQIVLVGYSLDFKFEQKPYFVWSNRWLDVFVQAFMLFATATAISALFRKEREKVEEEEVVIEEVEK
;
A
#
# COMPACT_ATOMS: atom_id res chain seq x y z
N MET A 1 -0.01 -15.31 -37.67
CA MET A 1 -0.29 -15.19 -36.22
C MET A 1 -0.73 -16.54 -35.72
N ARG A 2 -0.19 -16.98 -34.58
CA ARG A 2 -0.63 -18.22 -33.92
C ARG A 2 -2.05 -18.04 -33.39
N ALA A 3 -2.80 -19.14 -33.26
CA ALA A 3 -4.18 -19.09 -32.77
C ALA A 3 -4.29 -18.39 -31.40
N GLU A 4 -3.28 -18.60 -30.55
CA GLU A 4 -3.12 -17.93 -29.25
C GLU A 4 -3.07 -16.41 -29.39
N GLU A 5 -2.28 -15.89 -30.33
CA GLU A 5 -2.14 -14.45 -30.60
C GLU A 5 -3.47 -13.84 -31.07
N ILE A 6 -4.22 -14.57 -31.89
CA ILE A 6 -5.54 -14.13 -32.38
C ILE A 6 -6.56 -14.06 -31.24
N VAL A 7 -6.59 -15.09 -30.38
CA VAL A 7 -7.48 -15.13 -29.21
C VAL A 7 -7.15 -14.00 -28.24
N SER A 8 -5.87 -13.77 -27.95
CA SER A 8 -5.44 -12.68 -27.08
C SER A 8 -5.84 -11.31 -27.63
N VAL A 9 -5.62 -11.06 -28.92
CA VAL A 9 -6.04 -9.80 -29.57
C VAL A 9 -7.56 -9.63 -29.49
N LEU A 10 -8.32 -10.69 -29.75
CA LEU A 10 -9.77 -10.64 -29.73
C LEU A 10 -10.32 -10.35 -28.33
N LEU A 11 -9.71 -10.95 -27.29
CA LEU A 11 -10.06 -10.66 -25.89
C LEU A 11 -9.73 -9.22 -25.50
N ILE A 12 -8.59 -8.68 -25.92
CA ILE A 12 -8.21 -7.29 -25.65
C ILE A 12 -9.21 -6.34 -26.32
N VAL A 13 -9.59 -6.59 -27.57
CA VAL A 13 -10.58 -5.78 -28.29
C VAL A 13 -11.95 -5.83 -27.60
N LEU A 14 -12.41 -7.01 -27.19
CA LEU A 14 -13.67 -7.15 -26.47
C LEU A 14 -13.64 -6.44 -25.11
N LEU A 15 -12.53 -6.52 -24.39
CA LEU A 15 -12.36 -5.83 -23.11
C LEU A 15 -12.40 -4.31 -23.31
N LEU A 16 -11.67 -3.79 -24.30
CA LEU A 16 -11.71 -2.37 -24.63
C LEU A 16 -13.12 -1.92 -25.03
N ALA A 17 -13.83 -2.70 -25.85
CA ALA A 17 -15.20 -2.40 -26.24
C ALA A 17 -16.16 -2.37 -25.02
N TYR A 18 -16.04 -3.35 -24.13
CA TYR A 18 -16.82 -3.41 -22.89
C TYR A 18 -16.58 -2.18 -22.00
N ILE A 19 -15.31 -1.83 -21.82
CA ILE A 19 -14.86 -0.68 -21.03
C ILE A 19 -15.47 0.61 -21.59
N LEU A 20 -15.42 0.82 -22.91
CA LEU A 20 -15.98 2.01 -23.57
C LEU A 20 -17.50 2.09 -23.51
N LEU A 21 -18.20 0.96 -23.56
CA LEU A 21 -19.67 0.92 -23.48
C LEU A 21 -20.19 1.22 -22.07
N ILE A 22 -19.50 0.73 -21.04
CA ILE A 22 -19.93 0.88 -19.64
C ILE A 22 -19.57 2.27 -19.09
N ASN A 23 -18.38 2.79 -19.42
CA ASN A 23 -17.96 4.12 -19.03
C ASN A 23 -17.33 4.84 -20.23
N PRO A 24 -18.12 5.58 -21.04
CA PRO A 24 -17.58 6.36 -22.15
C PRO A 24 -16.63 7.48 -21.66
N ASP A 25 -16.74 7.86 -20.39
CA ASP A 25 -15.99 8.95 -19.77
C ASP A 25 -14.59 8.55 -19.26
N ILE A 26 -14.10 7.34 -19.53
CA ILE A 26 -12.76 6.91 -19.06
C ILE A 26 -11.64 7.76 -19.66
N PHE A 27 -11.86 8.33 -20.85
CA PHE A 27 -10.92 9.28 -21.47
C PHE A 27 -11.14 10.72 -21.02
N GLN A 28 -12.21 11.00 -20.27
CA GLN A 28 -12.36 12.28 -19.61
C GLN A 28 -11.49 12.26 -18.36
N ILE A 29 -10.31 12.84 -18.47
CA ILE A 29 -9.55 13.28 -17.29
C ILE A 29 -10.29 14.50 -16.74
N VAL A 30 -11.41 14.25 -16.08
CA VAL A 30 -12.00 15.23 -15.19
C VAL A 30 -11.01 15.34 -14.06
N LEU A 31 -10.39 16.52 -13.89
CA LEU A 31 -9.94 16.88 -12.55
C LEU A 31 -11.20 16.84 -11.71
N VAL A 32 -11.44 15.70 -11.04
CA VAL A 32 -12.32 15.67 -9.89
C VAL A 32 -11.59 16.54 -8.89
N GLY A 33 -11.77 17.85 -9.03
CA GLY A 33 -11.57 18.78 -7.96
C GLY A 33 -12.50 18.25 -6.89
N TYR A 34 -11.96 17.46 -5.98
CA TYR A 34 -12.56 17.23 -4.68
C TYR A 34 -12.54 18.59 -3.98
N SER A 35 -13.34 19.55 -4.46
CA SER A 35 -13.88 20.57 -3.60
C SER A 35 -14.80 19.79 -2.68
N LEU A 36 -14.25 19.40 -1.52
CA LEU A 36 -15.03 18.94 -0.40
C LEU A 36 -15.94 20.11 -0.02
N ASP A 37 -17.08 20.19 -0.68
CA ASP A 37 -18.15 21.15 -0.35
C ASP A 37 -18.76 20.86 1.03
N PHE A 38 -18.34 19.76 1.64
CA PHE A 38 -18.67 19.37 3.00
C PHE A 38 -17.43 19.47 3.90
N LYS A 39 -17.62 20.03 5.10
CA LYS A 39 -16.62 19.95 6.16
C LYS A 39 -16.44 18.49 6.57
N PHE A 40 -15.22 18.09 6.87
CA PHE A 40 -14.90 16.72 7.29
C PHE A 40 -15.75 16.26 8.48
N GLU A 41 -16.07 17.17 9.39
CA GLU A 41 -16.98 17.00 10.55
C GLU A 41 -18.37 16.49 10.16
N GLN A 42 -18.85 16.83 8.96
CA GLN A 42 -20.19 16.46 8.49
C GLN A 42 -20.24 15.03 7.96
N LYS A 43 -19.10 14.47 7.53
CA LYS A 43 -19.00 13.12 6.95
C LYS A 43 -17.74 12.41 7.44
N PRO A 44 -17.67 12.02 8.73
CA PRO A 44 -16.50 11.36 9.29
C PRO A 44 -16.21 10.00 8.64
N TYR A 45 -17.23 9.37 8.06
CA TYR A 45 -17.11 8.12 7.32
C TYR A 45 -16.39 8.26 5.97
N PHE A 46 -16.21 9.48 5.45
CA PHE A 46 -15.64 9.71 4.11
C PHE A 46 -14.26 9.09 3.94
N VAL A 47 -13.41 9.18 4.97
CA VAL A 47 -12.07 8.57 4.91
C VAL A 47 -12.15 7.06 4.88
N TRP A 48 -13.05 6.47 5.64
CA TRP A 48 -13.25 5.01 5.67
C TRP A 48 -13.98 4.46 4.45
N SER A 49 -14.73 5.28 3.70
CA SER A 49 -15.46 4.82 2.51
C SER A 49 -14.74 5.12 1.19
N ASN A 50 -14.10 6.30 1.08
CA ASN A 50 -13.49 6.76 -0.17
C ASN A 50 -11.95 6.74 -0.14
N ARG A 51 -11.34 6.78 1.04
CA ARG A 51 -9.87 6.82 1.21
C ARG A 51 -9.35 5.73 2.15
N TRP A 52 -10.05 4.60 2.21
CA TRP A 52 -9.73 3.51 3.12
C TRP A 52 -8.38 2.87 2.80
N LEU A 53 -8.00 2.85 1.52
CA LEU A 53 -6.71 2.33 1.07
C LEU A 53 -5.57 3.20 1.61
N ASP A 54 -5.72 4.52 1.61
CA ASP A 54 -4.72 5.44 2.18
C ASP A 54 -4.52 5.18 3.67
N VAL A 55 -5.62 5.00 4.42
CA VAL A 55 -5.57 4.68 5.85
C VAL A 55 -4.90 3.33 6.09
N PHE A 56 -5.22 2.33 5.28
CA PHE A 56 -4.61 1.01 5.37
C PHE A 56 -3.09 1.07 5.14
N VAL A 57 -2.65 1.76 4.10
CA VAL A 57 -1.23 1.96 3.80
C VAL A 57 -0.54 2.73 4.93
N GLN A 58 -1.16 3.77 5.48
CA GLN A 58 -0.63 4.49 6.64
C GLN A 58 -0.49 3.61 7.88
N ALA A 59 -1.49 2.80 8.20
CA ALA A 59 -1.44 1.85 9.31
C ALA A 59 -0.32 0.81 9.12
N PHE A 60 -0.17 0.30 7.89
CA PHE A 60 0.91 -0.61 7.55
C PHE A 60 2.29 0.03 7.74
N MET A 61 2.48 1.28 7.29
CA MET A 61 3.74 1.99 7.48
C MET A 61 4.09 2.17 8.96
N LEU A 62 3.10 2.53 9.80
CA LEU A 62 3.31 2.63 11.24
C LEU A 62 3.70 1.28 11.86
N PHE A 63 3.00 0.21 11.48
CA PHE A 63 3.30 -1.13 11.95
C PHE A 63 4.72 -1.60 11.53
N ALA A 64 5.08 -1.37 10.27
CA ALA A 64 6.39 -1.71 9.74
C ALA A 64 7.49 -0.93 10.47
N THR A 65 7.26 0.36 10.72
CA THR A 65 8.19 1.22 11.47
C THR A 65 8.38 0.72 12.90
N ALA A 66 7.28 0.43 13.61
CA ALA A 66 7.34 -0.11 14.97
C ALA A 66 8.12 -1.44 15.00
N THR A 67 7.84 -2.34 14.05
CA THR A 67 8.54 -3.62 13.93
C THR A 67 10.04 -3.44 13.67
N ALA A 68 10.41 -2.52 12.79
CA ALA A 68 11.81 -2.23 12.49
C ALA A 68 12.54 -1.68 13.72
N ILE A 69 11.92 -0.75 14.47
CA ILE A 69 12.46 -0.23 15.72
C ILE A 69 12.63 -1.35 16.76
N SER A 70 11.62 -2.21 16.93
CA SER A 70 11.72 -3.36 17.84
C SER A 70 12.84 -4.33 17.44
N ALA A 71 13.03 -4.56 16.14
CA ALA A 71 14.13 -5.40 15.64
C ALA A 71 15.51 -4.80 15.91
N LEU A 72 15.66 -3.47 15.77
CA LEU A 72 16.90 -2.76 16.12
C LEU A 72 17.22 -2.91 17.60
N PHE A 73 16.25 -2.70 18.49
CA PHE A 73 16.46 -2.89 19.93
C PHE A 73 16.76 -4.34 20.32
N ARG A 74 16.16 -5.33 19.64
CA ARG A 74 16.49 -6.74 19.86
C ARG A 74 17.95 -7.02 19.48
N LYS A 75 18.40 -6.51 18.34
CA LYS A 75 19.78 -6.65 17.87
C LYS A 75 20.77 -5.94 18.78
N GLU A 76 20.44 -4.77 19.30
CA GLU A 76 21.27 -4.05 20.27
C GLU A 76 21.42 -4.82 21.58
N ARG A 77 20.34 -5.40 22.11
CA ARG A 77 20.40 -6.24 23.32
C ARG A 77 21.26 -7.49 23.15
N GLU A 78 21.12 -8.17 22.01
CA GLU A 78 21.93 -9.35 21.67
C GLU A 78 23.43 -9.00 21.59
N LYS A 79 23.77 -7.83 21.03
CA LYS A 79 25.16 -7.36 20.98
C LYS A 79 25.74 -7.00 22.36
N VAL A 80 24.94 -6.43 23.25
CA VAL A 80 25.38 -6.10 24.62
C VAL A 80 25.60 -7.37 25.44
N GLU A 81 24.73 -8.38 25.30
CA GLU A 81 24.93 -9.68 25.95
C GLU A 81 26.20 -10.39 25.44
N GLU A 82 26.50 -10.34 24.14
CA GLU A 82 27.75 -10.88 23.60
C GLU A 82 29.00 -10.14 24.13
N GLU A 83 28.95 -8.80 24.23
CA GLU A 83 30.07 -8.03 24.78
C GLU A 83 30.28 -8.30 26.29
N GLU A 84 29.24 -8.41 27.10
CA GLU A 84 29.37 -8.75 28.54
C GLU A 84 29.92 -10.17 28.75
N VAL A 85 29.46 -11.17 27.99
CA VAL A 85 29.93 -12.56 28.10
C VAL A 85 31.42 -12.68 27.72
N VAL A 86 31.86 -11.96 26.69
CA VAL A 86 33.28 -12.00 26.28
C VAL A 86 34.19 -11.34 27.31
N ILE A 87 33.73 -10.32 28.03
CA ILE A 87 34.54 -9.69 29.09
C ILE A 87 34.65 -10.61 30.31
N GLU A 88 33.57 -11.30 30.70
CA GLU A 88 33.59 -12.23 31.84
C GLU A 88 34.41 -13.51 31.56
N GLU A 89 34.46 -14.00 30.32
CA GLU A 89 35.27 -15.17 29.97
C GLU A 89 36.78 -14.87 29.84
N VAL A 90 37.16 -13.62 29.58
CA VAL A 90 38.58 -13.21 29.48
C VAL A 90 39.21 -12.95 30.87
N GLU A 91 38.40 -12.76 31.91
CA GLU A 91 38.85 -12.52 33.30
C GLU A 91 38.93 -13.77 34.19
N LYS A 92 38.68 -14.99 33.66
CA LYS A 92 38.79 -16.26 34.40
C LYS A 92 40.03 -17.07 34.04
#